data_AF-A0A6I9Z3B4-F1
#
_entry.id   AF-A0A6I9Z3B4-F1
#
_cell.length_a   1.000
_cell.length_b   1.000
_cell.length_c   1.000
_cell.angle_alpha   90.00
_cell.angle_beta   90.00
_cell.angle_gamma   90.00
#
_symmetry.space_group_name_H-M   'P 1'
#
loop_
_entity.id
_entity.type
_entity.pdbx_description
1 polymer ?
#
loop_
_entity_poly.entity_id
_entity_poly.type
_entity_poly.pdbx_seq_one_letter_code
_entity_poly.pdbx_strand_id
1 'polypeptide(L)'
;MAAGGENLPGLAAELRRFAERASEPAMLPDDGLATLKRATSLFREAAVRETATESVFQDLLQILKKVSHEIEVTCQDASTLGHLDSRLQLLSECFRCLRNACVQSANSQNIMRSLGLIDASIHIIQLLQKLENDLESRLIAFRCSLQFLGNIATGNPESQNSIWKLASPSLFLNCLNHQDEKIIDYCSMVLFTCLNPERIKQLQEQNNLNIALCVLRASRRCPELEWMTLIVTNHLLKCPELVKALY
;
A
#
# COMPACT_ATOMS: atom_id res chain seq x y z
N MET A 1 -21.77 23.81 -16.28
CA MET A 1 -21.79 24.59 -15.03
C MET A 1 -20.68 24.07 -14.15
N ALA A 2 -19.61 24.85 -13.98
CA ALA A 2 -18.44 24.47 -13.18
C ALA A 2 -18.83 24.46 -11.70
N ALA A 3 -18.76 23.29 -11.07
CA ALA A 3 -18.80 23.20 -9.62
C ALA A 3 -17.62 24.04 -9.06
N GLY A 4 -17.90 24.86 -8.05
CA GLY A 4 -16.91 25.74 -7.44
C GLY A 4 -15.61 25.01 -7.14
N GLY A 5 -14.50 25.57 -7.61
CA GLY A 5 -13.18 24.93 -7.58
C GLY A 5 -12.74 24.60 -6.17
N GLU A 6 -12.88 23.33 -5.80
CA GLU A 6 -12.33 22.79 -4.57
C GLU A 6 -10.80 22.88 -4.67
N ASN A 7 -10.16 23.54 -3.69
CA ASN A 7 -8.73 23.75 -3.69
C ASN A 7 -8.05 23.01 -2.53
N LEU A 8 -6.79 22.62 -2.75
CA LEU A 8 -6.03 21.83 -1.78
C LEU A 8 -5.93 22.49 -0.38
N PRO A 9 -5.80 23.82 -0.22
CA PRO A 9 -5.74 24.44 1.10
C PRO A 9 -7.00 24.23 1.96
N GLY A 10 -8.19 24.35 1.36
CA GLY A 10 -9.45 24.13 2.09
C GLY A 10 -9.56 22.68 2.57
N LEU A 11 -9.27 21.74 1.68
CA LEU A 11 -9.30 20.32 2.00
C LEU A 11 -8.19 19.93 3.01
N ALA A 12 -7.01 20.54 2.94
CA ALA A 12 -5.93 20.30 3.90
C ALA A 12 -6.36 20.68 5.33
N ALA A 13 -7.10 21.78 5.48
CA ALA A 13 -7.66 22.16 6.79
C ALA A 13 -8.70 21.15 7.30
N GLU A 14 -9.50 20.57 6.42
CA GLU A 14 -10.47 19.52 6.78
C GLU A 14 -9.78 18.21 7.15
N LEU A 15 -8.75 17.80 6.40
CA LEU A 15 -7.92 16.64 6.73
C LEU A 15 -7.24 16.81 8.08
N ARG A 16 -6.70 18.01 8.36
CA ARG A 16 -6.12 18.32 9.68
C ARG A 16 -7.14 18.20 10.80
N ARG A 17 -8.32 18.80 10.66
CA ARG A 17 -9.39 18.68 11.66
C ARG A 17 -9.83 17.23 11.84
N PHE A 18 -9.82 16.44 10.78
CA PHE A 18 -10.10 15.01 10.86
C PHE A 18 -8.98 14.27 11.59
N ALA A 19 -7.71 14.57 11.31
CA ALA A 19 -6.54 14.01 12.01
C ALA A 19 -6.49 14.39 13.51
N GLU A 20 -6.86 15.62 13.85
CA GLU A 20 -6.94 16.11 15.24
C GLU A 20 -8.08 15.43 16.01
N ARG A 21 -9.28 15.30 15.42
CA ARG A 21 -10.38 14.50 15.99
C ARG A 21 -10.01 13.00 16.03
N ALA A 22 -9.16 12.58 15.10
CA ALA A 22 -8.46 11.31 15.13
C ALA A 22 -7.34 11.26 16.20
N SER A 23 -7.27 12.18 17.16
CA SER A 23 -6.38 12.07 18.33
C SER A 23 -7.14 11.89 19.64
N GLU A 24 -8.47 12.05 19.63
CA GLU A 24 -9.32 11.85 20.81
C GLU A 24 -9.75 10.38 20.98
N PRO A 25 -10.05 9.89 22.19
CA PRO A 25 -10.51 8.50 22.42
C PRO A 25 -11.87 8.16 21.80
N ALA A 26 -12.58 9.16 21.27
CA ALA A 26 -13.86 8.97 20.61
C ALA A 26 -13.70 8.30 19.24
N MET A 27 -14.75 7.55 18.85
CA MET A 27 -14.88 6.95 17.53
C MET A 27 -14.67 7.99 16.42
N LEU A 28 -13.91 7.63 15.38
CA LEU A 28 -13.78 8.46 14.18
C LEU A 28 -15.16 8.86 13.64
N PRO A 29 -15.37 10.16 13.34
CA PRO A 29 -16.63 10.65 12.84
C PRO A 29 -16.91 10.17 11.41
N ASP A 30 -18.19 9.93 11.11
CA ASP A 30 -18.64 9.36 9.83
C ASP A 30 -18.37 10.28 8.62
N ASP A 31 -18.08 11.56 8.86
CA ASP A 31 -17.73 12.56 7.83
C ASP A 31 -16.34 12.35 7.21
N GLY A 32 -15.45 11.63 7.90
CA GLY A 32 -14.05 11.42 7.47
C GLY A 32 -13.92 10.75 6.10
N LEU A 33 -14.82 9.82 5.77
CA LEU A 33 -14.79 9.11 4.49
C LEU A 33 -15.11 10.04 3.33
N ALA A 34 -16.05 10.97 3.51
CA ALA A 34 -16.39 11.95 2.48
C ALA A 34 -15.20 12.88 2.20
N THR A 35 -14.52 13.34 3.24
CA THR A 35 -13.33 14.19 3.14
C THR A 35 -12.18 13.46 2.42
N LEU A 36 -11.91 12.20 2.78
CA LEU A 36 -10.89 11.40 2.09
C LEU A 36 -11.25 11.15 0.61
N LYS A 37 -12.51 10.92 0.27
CA LYS A 37 -12.94 10.76 -1.14
C LYS A 37 -12.70 12.02 -1.98
N ARG A 38 -12.98 13.21 -1.41
CA ARG A 38 -12.66 14.48 -2.09
C ARG A 38 -11.16 14.64 -2.27
N ALA A 39 -10.37 14.32 -1.25
CA ALA A 39 -8.90 14.29 -1.34
C ALA A 39 -8.39 13.35 -2.43
N THR A 40 -8.88 12.11 -2.47
CA THR A 40 -8.55 11.15 -3.52
C THR A 40 -8.85 11.67 -4.91
N SER A 41 -9.96 12.40 -5.08
CA SER A 41 -10.33 13.01 -6.37
C SER A 41 -9.33 14.11 -6.76
N LEU A 42 -9.03 15.04 -5.85
CA LEU A 42 -8.10 16.15 -6.11
C LEU A 42 -6.69 15.68 -6.45
N PHE A 43 -6.16 14.66 -5.77
CA PHE A 43 -4.81 14.14 -6.05
C PHE A 43 -4.66 13.46 -7.41
N ARG A 44 -5.73 13.28 -8.20
CA ARG A 44 -5.63 12.88 -9.60
C ARG A 44 -5.01 13.98 -10.46
N GLU A 45 -5.13 15.24 -10.06
CA GLU A 45 -4.59 16.39 -10.78
C GLU A 45 -3.09 16.59 -10.48
N ALA A 46 -2.27 16.74 -11.52
CA ALA A 46 -0.82 16.92 -11.37
C ALA A 46 -0.47 18.19 -10.57
N ALA A 47 -1.16 19.30 -10.84
CA ALA A 47 -0.95 20.57 -10.14
C ALA A 47 -1.20 20.47 -8.62
N VAL A 48 -2.15 19.63 -8.20
CA VAL A 48 -2.41 19.36 -6.78
C VAL A 48 -1.25 18.59 -6.16
N ARG A 49 -0.68 17.59 -6.85
CA ARG A 49 0.47 16.81 -6.34
C ARG A 49 1.72 17.67 -6.18
N GLU A 50 1.95 18.60 -7.10
CA GLU A 50 3.10 19.52 -7.07
C GLU A 50 3.02 20.52 -5.91
N THR A 51 1.81 20.93 -5.54
CA THR A 51 1.58 21.92 -4.46
C THR A 51 1.32 21.29 -3.09
N ALA A 52 1.25 19.96 -3.01
CA ALA A 52 1.02 19.24 -1.77
C ALA A 52 2.20 19.38 -0.81
N THR A 53 1.90 19.83 0.40
CA THR A 53 2.89 20.06 1.45
C THR A 53 3.06 18.83 2.34
N GLU A 54 4.19 18.78 3.05
CA GLU A 54 4.47 17.76 4.06
C GLU A 54 3.36 17.62 5.10
N SER A 55 2.76 18.74 5.53
CA SER A 55 1.68 18.71 6.52
C SER A 55 0.48 17.87 6.07
N VAL A 56 0.12 17.90 4.79
CA VAL A 56 -1.01 17.10 4.28
C VAL A 56 -0.72 15.61 4.41
N PHE A 57 0.51 15.20 4.09
CA PHE A 57 0.91 13.79 4.21
C PHE A 57 1.09 13.36 5.67
N GLN A 58 1.47 14.28 6.54
CA GLN A 58 1.52 14.04 7.98
C GLN A 58 0.12 13.83 8.56
N ASP A 59 -0.86 14.66 8.16
CA ASP A 59 -2.25 14.51 8.55
C ASP A 59 -2.82 13.15 8.06
N LEU A 60 -2.54 12.76 6.81
CA LEU A 60 -2.94 11.45 6.26
C LEU A 60 -2.27 10.26 6.99
N LEU A 61 -1.00 10.40 7.38
CA LEU A 61 -0.29 9.39 8.17
C LEU A 61 -0.90 9.23 9.57
N GLN A 62 -1.29 10.33 10.22
CA GLN A 62 -1.96 10.28 11.52
C GLN A 62 -3.31 9.56 11.41
N ILE A 63 -4.10 9.89 10.39
CA ILE A 63 -5.36 9.21 10.09
C ILE A 63 -5.12 7.71 9.90
N LEU A 64 -4.14 7.31 9.08
CA LEU A 64 -3.78 5.90 8.87
C LEU A 64 -3.49 5.18 10.18
N LYS A 65 -2.63 5.76 11.03
CA LYS A 65 -2.20 5.16 12.30
C LYS A 65 -3.37 5.00 13.28
N LYS A 66 -4.27 5.98 13.39
CA LYS A 66 -5.45 5.81 14.25
C LYS A 66 -6.41 4.79 13.69
N VAL A 67 -6.74 4.84 12.40
CA VAL A 67 -7.67 3.88 11.79
C VAL A 67 -7.15 2.46 11.97
N SER A 68 -5.84 2.22 11.79
CA SER A 68 -5.24 0.91 12.01
C SER A 68 -5.30 0.48 13.48
N HIS A 69 -5.06 1.40 14.41
CA HIS A 69 -5.18 1.12 15.84
C HIS A 69 -6.62 0.76 16.24
N GLU A 70 -7.62 1.51 15.73
CA GLU A 70 -9.03 1.18 15.96
C GLU A 70 -9.39 -0.19 15.40
N ILE A 71 -8.87 -0.56 14.23
CA ILE A 71 -9.06 -1.91 13.67
C ILE A 71 -8.48 -2.98 14.59
N GLU A 72 -7.25 -2.79 15.10
CA GLU A 72 -6.62 -3.70 16.05
C GLU A 72 -7.45 -3.90 17.32
N VAL A 73 -7.92 -2.80 17.92
CA VAL A 73 -8.77 -2.83 19.12
C VAL A 73 -10.11 -3.48 18.83
N THR A 74 -10.73 -3.15 17.68
CA THR A 74 -12.04 -3.67 17.29
C THR A 74 -12.04 -5.19 17.14
N CYS A 75 -10.90 -5.76 16.74
CA CYS A 75 -10.77 -7.22 16.61
C CYS A 75 -10.63 -7.94 17.96
N GLN A 76 -10.38 -7.21 19.04
CA GLN A 76 -10.28 -7.77 20.40
C GLN A 76 -11.60 -7.67 21.17
N ASP A 77 -12.55 -6.84 20.72
CA ASP A 77 -13.83 -6.60 21.39
C ASP A 77 -15.02 -6.80 20.44
N ALA A 78 -15.74 -7.91 20.65
CA ALA A 78 -16.91 -8.28 19.87
C ALA A 78 -18.03 -7.21 19.85
N SER A 79 -18.09 -6.33 20.86
CA SER A 79 -19.09 -5.26 20.93
C SER A 79 -18.84 -4.13 19.90
N THR A 80 -17.61 -4.03 19.39
CA THR A 80 -17.19 -2.97 18.45
C THR A 80 -17.14 -3.44 16.99
N LEU A 81 -17.37 -4.73 16.74
CA LEU A 81 -17.25 -5.36 15.42
C LEU A 81 -18.11 -4.69 14.34
N GLY A 82 -19.23 -4.08 14.74
CA GLY A 82 -20.13 -3.34 13.85
C GLY A 82 -19.47 -2.15 13.13
N HIS A 83 -18.35 -1.65 13.63
CA HIS A 83 -17.62 -0.52 13.03
C HIS A 83 -16.46 -0.95 12.14
N LEU A 84 -16.04 -2.23 12.17
CA LEU A 84 -14.86 -2.72 11.45
C LEU A 84 -14.93 -2.41 9.95
N ASP A 85 -16.08 -2.66 9.32
CA ASP A 85 -16.28 -2.38 7.90
C ASP A 85 -16.02 -0.91 7.56
N SER A 86 -16.59 0.02 8.34
CA SER A 86 -16.39 1.46 8.15
C SER A 86 -14.91 1.87 8.29
N ARG A 87 -14.17 1.24 9.21
CA ARG A 87 -12.74 1.52 9.42
C ARG A 87 -11.90 0.99 8.27
N LEU A 88 -12.22 -0.19 7.74
CA LEU A 88 -11.58 -0.73 6.55
C LEU A 88 -11.87 0.14 5.30
N GLN A 89 -13.06 0.72 5.20
CA GLN A 89 -13.38 1.68 4.12
C GLN A 89 -12.57 2.98 4.24
N LEU A 90 -12.44 3.55 5.44
CA LEU A 90 -11.58 4.72 5.70
C LEU A 90 -10.12 4.42 5.34
N LEU A 91 -9.62 3.27 5.77
CA LEU A 91 -8.27 2.79 5.49
C LEU A 91 -8.02 2.70 3.98
N SER A 92 -8.96 2.06 3.27
CA SER A 92 -8.92 1.92 1.81
C SER A 92 -8.84 3.27 1.11
N GLU A 93 -9.68 4.23 1.53
CA GLU A 93 -9.74 5.54 0.89
C GLU A 93 -8.49 6.37 1.17
N CYS A 94 -7.93 6.29 2.38
CA CYS A 94 -6.67 6.94 2.70
C CYS A 94 -5.52 6.42 1.81
N PHE A 95 -5.44 5.09 1.59
CA PHE A 95 -4.46 4.54 0.65
C PHE A 95 -4.71 4.95 -0.80
N ARG A 96 -5.96 5.08 -1.26
CA ARG A 96 -6.25 5.61 -2.61
C ARG A 96 -5.77 7.04 -2.77
N CYS A 97 -5.98 7.87 -1.75
CA CYS A 97 -5.50 9.24 -1.69
C CYS A 97 -3.98 9.29 -1.84
N LEU A 98 -3.25 8.56 -1.00
CA LEU A 98 -1.79 8.47 -1.03
C LEU A 98 -1.25 7.91 -2.36
N ARG A 99 -1.85 6.83 -2.86
CA ARG A 99 -1.48 6.22 -4.14
C ARG A 99 -1.60 7.22 -5.28
N ASN A 100 -2.67 8.01 -5.32
CA ASN A 100 -2.86 9.04 -6.33
C ASN A 100 -1.81 10.15 -6.18
N ALA A 101 -1.53 10.58 -4.95
CA ALA A 101 -0.56 11.62 -4.66
C ALA A 101 0.89 11.24 -5.05
N CYS A 102 1.22 9.94 -5.17
CA CYS A 102 2.53 9.50 -5.65
C CYS A 102 2.70 9.51 -7.18
N VAL A 103 1.62 9.53 -7.96
CA VAL A 103 1.70 9.30 -9.42
C VAL A 103 2.58 10.36 -10.08
N GLN A 104 3.72 9.91 -10.62
CA GLN A 104 4.70 10.76 -11.30
C GLN A 104 5.15 11.98 -10.47
N SER A 105 5.15 11.87 -9.13
CA SER A 105 5.55 12.95 -8.23
C SER A 105 6.69 12.51 -7.31
N ALA A 106 7.94 12.71 -7.76
CA ALA A 106 9.12 12.41 -6.95
C ALA A 106 9.14 13.19 -5.63
N ASN A 107 8.64 14.43 -5.63
CA ASN A 107 8.53 15.25 -4.44
C ASN A 107 7.59 14.60 -3.39
N SER A 108 6.36 14.26 -3.80
CA SER A 108 5.40 13.62 -2.88
C SER A 108 5.90 12.25 -2.41
N GLN A 109 6.50 11.45 -3.29
CA GLN A 109 7.11 10.16 -2.92
C GLN A 109 8.19 10.33 -1.84
N ASN A 110 9.09 11.32 -2.01
CA ASN A 110 10.18 11.58 -1.07
C ASN A 110 9.67 12.04 0.29
N ILE A 111 8.73 12.99 0.32
CA ILE A 111 8.11 13.47 1.56
C ILE A 111 7.40 12.33 2.30
N MET A 112 6.61 11.52 1.59
CA MET A 112 5.90 10.41 2.21
C MET A 112 6.87 9.36 2.79
N ARG A 113 7.95 9.06 2.07
CA ARG A 113 8.99 8.17 2.56
C ARG A 113 9.67 8.74 3.81
N SER A 114 10.04 10.02 3.82
CA SER A 114 10.70 10.64 4.99
C SER A 114 9.81 10.68 6.22
N LEU A 115 8.49 10.81 6.03
CA LEU A 115 7.50 10.73 7.11
C LEU A 115 7.27 9.30 7.64
N GLY A 116 7.81 8.26 6.98
CA GLY A 116 7.66 6.87 7.40
C GLY A 116 6.34 6.22 6.96
N LEU A 117 5.72 6.69 5.86
CA LEU A 117 4.50 6.08 5.32
C LEU A 117 4.73 4.65 4.81
N ILE A 118 5.94 4.31 4.37
CA ILE A 118 6.28 2.94 3.94
C ILE A 118 6.18 1.97 5.13
N ASP A 119 6.85 2.30 6.23
CA ASP A 119 6.84 1.50 7.47
C ASP A 119 5.42 1.32 8.02
N ALA A 120 4.64 2.40 8.07
CA ALA A 120 3.25 2.35 8.51
C ALA A 120 2.40 1.46 7.59
N SER A 121 2.58 1.57 6.27
CA SER A 121 1.84 0.76 5.30
C SER A 121 2.14 -0.73 5.42
N ILE A 122 3.40 -1.09 5.67
CA ILE A 122 3.81 -2.49 5.84
C ILE A 122 3.23 -3.07 7.14
N HIS A 123 3.25 -2.31 8.24
CA HIS A 123 2.58 -2.73 9.49
C HIS A 123 1.08 -2.96 9.27
N ILE A 124 0.41 -2.06 8.55
CA ILE A 124 -1.01 -2.20 8.24
C ILE A 124 -1.30 -3.41 7.34
N ILE A 125 -0.44 -3.70 6.35
CA ILE A 125 -0.56 -4.91 5.55
C ILE A 125 -0.48 -6.16 6.42
N GLN A 126 0.49 -6.20 7.35
CA GLN A 126 0.65 -7.31 8.29
C GLN A 126 -0.56 -7.46 9.23
N LEU A 127 -1.16 -6.34 9.65
CA LEU A 127 -2.42 -6.34 10.39
C LEU A 127 -3.53 -6.97 9.55
N LEU A 128 -3.77 -6.48 8.33
CA LEU A 128 -4.82 -6.97 7.44
C LEU A 128 -4.67 -8.45 7.09
N GLN A 129 -3.43 -8.96 7.02
CA GLN A 129 -3.13 -10.39 6.84
C GLN A 129 -3.60 -11.24 8.03
N LYS A 130 -3.49 -10.72 9.26
CA LYS A 130 -3.86 -11.44 10.50
C LYS A 130 -5.35 -11.37 10.80
N LEU A 131 -6.09 -10.47 10.15
CA LEU A 131 -7.52 -10.35 10.36
C LEU A 131 -8.26 -11.57 9.77
N GLU A 132 -8.89 -12.35 10.63
CA GLU A 132 -9.69 -13.52 10.25
C GLU A 132 -11.16 -13.09 10.02
N ASN A 133 -11.43 -12.41 8.90
CA ASN A 133 -12.79 -12.11 8.46
C ASN A 133 -12.90 -12.10 6.93
N ASP A 134 -14.11 -12.34 6.43
CA ASP A 134 -14.42 -12.41 5.00
C ASP A 134 -14.97 -11.09 4.44
N LEU A 135 -14.74 -9.96 5.12
CA LEU A 135 -15.22 -8.67 4.64
C LEU A 135 -14.47 -8.27 3.35
N GLU A 136 -15.21 -7.98 2.29
CA GLU A 136 -14.62 -7.46 1.04
C GLU A 136 -13.85 -6.15 1.28
N SER A 137 -14.31 -5.31 2.23
CA SER A 137 -13.63 -4.09 2.65
C SER A 137 -12.20 -4.35 3.15
N ARG A 138 -11.93 -5.52 3.76
CA ARG A 138 -10.58 -5.94 4.16
C ARG A 138 -9.69 -6.17 2.94
N LEU A 139 -10.19 -6.94 1.97
CA LEU A 139 -9.48 -7.21 0.73
C LEU A 139 -9.24 -5.92 -0.06
N ILE A 140 -10.22 -5.02 -0.10
CA ILE A 140 -10.08 -3.70 -0.73
C ILE A 140 -8.97 -2.88 -0.05
N ALA A 141 -8.94 -2.82 1.28
CA ALA A 141 -7.91 -2.08 2.02
C ALA A 141 -6.51 -2.64 1.73
N PHE A 142 -6.38 -3.96 1.71
CA PHE A 142 -5.13 -4.66 1.43
C PHE A 142 -4.65 -4.42 -0.02
N ARG A 143 -5.56 -4.53 -0.99
CA ARG A 143 -5.25 -4.21 -2.39
C ARG A 143 -4.82 -2.74 -2.55
N CYS A 144 -5.46 -1.80 -1.85
CA CYS A 144 -5.11 -0.39 -1.95
C CYS A 144 -3.75 -0.07 -1.32
N SER A 145 -3.39 -0.71 -0.21
CA SER A 145 -2.09 -0.53 0.44
C SER A 145 -0.93 -1.06 -0.43
N LEU A 146 -1.10 -2.21 -1.08
CA LEU A 146 -0.11 -2.72 -2.04
C LEU A 146 0.06 -1.81 -3.26
N GLN A 147 -1.05 -1.29 -3.81
CA GLN A 147 -0.98 -0.32 -4.91
C GLN A 147 -0.23 0.95 -4.52
N PHE A 148 -0.44 1.44 -3.29
CA PHE A 148 0.32 2.57 -2.77
C PHE A 148 1.83 2.26 -2.72
N LEU A 149 2.23 1.09 -2.19
CA LEU A 149 3.63 0.68 -2.16
C LEU A 149 4.26 0.63 -3.57
N GLY A 150 3.53 0.18 -4.58
CA GLY A 150 4.04 0.16 -5.96
C GLY A 150 4.26 1.58 -6.50
N ASN A 151 3.28 2.47 -6.29
CA ASN A 151 3.36 3.85 -6.77
C ASN A 151 4.44 4.67 -6.06
N ILE A 152 4.64 4.48 -4.74
CA ILE A 152 5.69 5.20 -4.02
C ILE A 152 7.10 4.70 -4.39
N ALA A 153 7.23 3.45 -4.85
CA ALA A 153 8.48 2.84 -5.31
C ALA A 153 8.81 3.17 -6.78
N THR A 154 7.81 3.48 -7.60
CA THR A 154 7.99 3.66 -9.04
C THR A 154 8.95 4.82 -9.33
N GLY A 155 10.08 4.50 -9.97
CA GLY A 155 11.13 5.48 -10.30
C GLY A 155 11.89 6.03 -9.07
N ASN A 156 11.72 5.45 -7.88
CA ASN A 156 12.32 5.94 -6.64
C ASN A 156 13.17 4.84 -5.96
N PRO A 157 14.48 4.78 -6.25
CA PRO A 157 15.37 3.73 -5.71
C PRO A 157 15.42 3.68 -4.17
N GLU A 158 15.28 4.83 -3.51
CA GLU A 158 15.33 4.88 -2.05
C GLU A 158 14.06 4.29 -1.42
N SER A 159 12.88 4.60 -1.97
CA SER A 159 11.61 3.94 -1.60
C SER A 159 11.65 2.44 -1.90
N GLN A 160 12.18 2.03 -3.07
CA GLN A 160 12.36 0.63 -3.42
C GLN A 160 13.24 -0.09 -2.39
N ASN A 161 14.27 0.58 -1.86
CA ASN A 161 15.16 0.04 -0.81
C ASN A 161 14.46 -0.10 0.53
N SER A 162 13.73 0.91 0.96
CA SER A 162 12.94 0.82 2.19
C SER A 162 11.92 -0.33 2.12
N ILE A 163 11.18 -0.44 1.02
CA ILE A 163 10.20 -1.51 0.84
C ILE A 163 10.87 -2.88 0.87
N TRP A 164 11.94 -3.08 0.11
CA TRP A 164 12.63 -4.37 0.07
C TRP A 164 13.10 -4.83 1.46
N LYS A 165 13.73 -3.93 2.23
CA LYS A 165 14.23 -4.21 3.58
C LYS A 165 13.12 -4.59 4.56
N LEU A 166 11.96 -3.96 4.44
CA LEU A 166 10.85 -4.12 5.39
C LEU A 166 9.88 -5.26 4.98
N ALA A 167 9.78 -5.55 3.68
CA ALA A 167 8.83 -6.52 3.13
C ALA A 167 9.45 -7.92 2.91
N SER A 168 10.74 -8.00 2.57
CA SER A 168 11.37 -9.28 2.22
C SER A 168 11.78 -10.09 3.46
N PRO A 169 11.58 -11.42 3.47
CA PRO A 169 10.83 -12.21 2.49
C PRO A 169 9.33 -12.31 2.83
N SER A 170 8.97 -12.12 4.10
CA SER A 170 7.70 -12.58 4.66
C SER A 170 6.47 -11.96 4.00
N LEU A 171 6.47 -10.66 3.74
CA LEU A 171 5.32 -10.01 3.12
C LEU A 171 5.09 -10.53 1.71
N PHE A 172 6.16 -10.66 0.91
CA PHE A 172 6.05 -11.19 -0.45
C PHE A 172 5.56 -12.63 -0.47
N LEU A 173 6.09 -13.49 0.40
CA LEU A 173 5.66 -14.88 0.50
C LEU A 173 4.18 -15.00 0.88
N ASN A 174 3.72 -14.21 1.86
CA ASN A 174 2.33 -14.22 2.30
C ASN A 174 1.39 -13.77 1.18
N CYS A 175 1.73 -12.68 0.49
CA CYS A 175 0.89 -12.14 -0.58
C CYS A 175 0.89 -13.02 -1.85
N LEU A 176 2.03 -13.60 -2.25
CA LEU A 176 2.11 -14.45 -3.44
C LEU A 176 1.33 -15.77 -3.29
N ASN A 177 1.21 -16.27 -2.05
CA ASN A 177 0.42 -17.46 -1.73
C ASN A 177 -1.04 -17.14 -1.36
N HIS A 178 -1.47 -15.88 -1.43
CA HIS A 178 -2.83 -15.48 -1.10
C HIS A 178 -3.86 -16.12 -2.07
N GLN A 179 -5.13 -16.18 -1.67
CA GLN A 179 -6.22 -16.71 -2.51
C GLN A 179 -6.78 -15.66 -3.47
N ASP A 180 -6.82 -14.40 -3.03
CA ASP A 180 -7.25 -13.26 -3.85
C ASP A 180 -6.24 -12.91 -4.94
N GLU A 181 -6.62 -13.06 -6.21
CA GLU A 181 -5.74 -12.81 -7.36
C GLU A 181 -5.24 -11.37 -7.45
N LYS A 182 -6.06 -10.38 -7.06
CA LYS A 182 -5.66 -8.96 -7.09
C LYS A 182 -4.57 -8.65 -6.06
N ILE A 183 -4.61 -9.27 -4.89
CA ILE A 183 -3.51 -9.16 -3.91
C ILE A 183 -2.22 -9.74 -4.49
N ILE A 184 -2.30 -10.89 -5.16
CA ILE A 184 -1.14 -11.50 -5.81
C ILE A 184 -0.59 -10.57 -6.91
N ASP A 185 -1.47 -10.00 -7.74
CA ASP A 185 -1.11 -9.12 -8.84
C ASP A 185 -0.44 -7.83 -8.35
N TYR A 186 -1.05 -7.12 -7.39
CA TYR A 186 -0.46 -5.91 -6.84
C TYR A 186 0.82 -6.18 -6.04
N CYS A 187 0.93 -7.33 -5.37
CA CYS A 187 2.19 -7.75 -4.76
C CYS A 187 3.27 -7.99 -5.82
N SER A 188 2.92 -8.62 -6.94
CA SER A 188 3.83 -8.86 -8.07
C SER A 188 4.30 -7.54 -8.68
N MET A 189 3.41 -6.55 -8.82
CA MET A 189 3.78 -5.19 -9.22
C MET A 189 4.81 -4.57 -8.26
N VAL A 190 4.59 -4.64 -6.94
CA VAL A 190 5.54 -4.11 -5.94
C VAL A 190 6.88 -4.84 -6.02
N LEU A 191 6.85 -6.17 -6.11
CA LEU A 191 8.04 -7.01 -6.22
C LEU A 191 8.83 -6.63 -7.47
N PHE A 192 8.21 -6.64 -8.65
CA PHE A 192 8.81 -6.24 -9.91
C PHE A 192 9.45 -4.85 -9.83
N THR A 193 8.72 -3.86 -9.31
CA THR A 193 9.20 -2.48 -9.16
C THR A 193 10.44 -2.40 -8.26
N CYS A 194 10.55 -3.31 -7.29
CA CYS A 194 11.68 -3.40 -6.41
C CYS A 194 12.82 -4.27 -6.96
N LEU A 195 12.65 -5.10 -7.98
CA LEU A 195 13.74 -5.97 -8.44
C LEU A 195 14.82 -5.16 -9.17
N ASN A 196 16.07 -5.45 -8.82
CA ASN A 196 17.27 -4.93 -9.47
C ASN A 196 18.36 -6.02 -9.47
N PRO A 197 19.48 -5.85 -10.22
CA PRO A 197 20.52 -6.88 -10.32
C PRO A 197 21.04 -7.39 -8.96
N GLU A 198 21.16 -6.51 -7.96
CA GLU A 198 21.59 -6.87 -6.60
C GLU A 198 20.56 -7.76 -5.89
N ARG A 199 19.27 -7.41 -5.99
CA ARG A 199 18.18 -8.19 -5.38
C ARG A 199 17.96 -9.52 -6.07
N ILE A 200 18.23 -9.62 -7.37
CA ILE A 200 18.24 -10.92 -8.08
C ILE A 200 19.32 -11.84 -7.52
N LYS A 201 20.49 -11.32 -7.14
CA LYS A 201 21.49 -12.11 -6.42
C LYS A 201 20.98 -12.52 -5.04
N GLN A 202 20.33 -11.62 -4.31
CA GLN A 202 19.73 -11.94 -3.01
C GLN A 202 18.63 -13.00 -3.10
N LEU A 203 17.89 -13.09 -4.21
CA LEU A 203 16.91 -14.16 -4.45
C LEU A 203 17.55 -15.55 -4.55
N GLN A 204 18.86 -15.66 -4.79
CA GLN A 204 19.57 -16.95 -4.80
C GLN A 204 19.84 -17.46 -3.37
N GLU A 205 19.78 -16.58 -2.38
CA GLU A 205 20.00 -16.93 -0.98
C GLU A 205 18.83 -17.77 -0.46
N GLN A 206 19.12 -18.75 0.41
CA GLN A 206 18.14 -19.75 0.86
C GLN A 206 16.86 -19.13 1.46
N ASN A 207 16.97 -17.98 2.13
CA ASN A 207 15.83 -17.29 2.73
C ASN A 207 14.90 -16.61 1.70
N ASN A 208 15.43 -16.20 0.53
CA ASN A 208 14.70 -15.46 -0.48
C ASN A 208 14.37 -16.29 -1.73
N LEU A 209 15.02 -17.45 -1.94
CA LEU A 209 14.73 -18.37 -3.04
C LEU A 209 13.25 -18.79 -3.08
N ASN A 210 12.63 -18.89 -1.90
CA ASN A 210 11.20 -19.17 -1.78
C ASN A 210 10.32 -18.11 -2.46
N ILE A 211 10.77 -16.85 -2.55
CA ILE A 211 10.04 -15.80 -3.27
C ILE A 211 10.00 -16.14 -4.76
N ALA A 212 11.14 -16.49 -5.36
CA ALA A 212 11.23 -16.87 -6.77
C ALA A 212 10.41 -18.14 -7.07
N LEU A 213 10.45 -19.14 -6.18
CA LEU A 213 9.59 -20.32 -6.27
C LEU A 213 8.10 -19.97 -6.19
N CYS A 214 7.71 -19.07 -5.29
CA CYS A 214 6.33 -18.62 -5.17
C CYS A 214 5.88 -17.84 -6.41
N VAL A 215 6.74 -17.01 -7.01
CA VAL A 215 6.44 -16.36 -8.30
C VAL A 215 6.15 -17.39 -9.39
N LEU A 216 6.99 -18.43 -9.54
CA LEU A 216 6.77 -19.48 -10.55
C LEU A 216 5.50 -20.32 -10.28
N ARG A 217 5.20 -20.61 -9.01
CA ARG A 217 3.95 -21.30 -8.65
C ARG A 217 2.74 -20.44 -8.95
N ALA A 218 2.80 -19.16 -8.58
CA ALA A 218 1.73 -18.22 -8.78
C ALA A 218 1.52 -17.94 -10.28
N SER A 219 2.57 -17.87 -11.10
CA SER A 219 2.46 -17.67 -12.55
C SER A 219 1.82 -18.85 -13.26
N ARG A 220 1.95 -20.06 -12.70
CA ARG A 220 1.23 -21.25 -13.19
C ARG A 220 -0.23 -21.24 -12.77
N ARG A 221 -0.54 -20.73 -11.58
CA ARG A 221 -1.91 -20.66 -11.03
C ARG A 221 -2.73 -19.55 -11.71
N CYS A 222 -2.10 -18.41 -11.98
CA CYS A 222 -2.73 -17.20 -12.50
C CYS A 222 -1.94 -16.70 -13.73
N PRO A 223 -2.00 -17.40 -14.89
CA PRO A 223 -1.15 -17.11 -16.06
C PRO A 223 -1.44 -15.74 -16.72
N GLU A 224 -2.63 -15.19 -16.50
CA GLU A 224 -3.06 -13.90 -17.04
C GLU A 224 -2.43 -12.69 -16.32
N LEU A 225 -1.75 -12.91 -15.19
CA LEU A 225 -1.14 -11.82 -14.41
C LEU A 225 0.17 -11.33 -15.05
N GLU A 226 0.09 -10.20 -15.74
CA GLU A 226 1.18 -9.60 -16.51
C GLU A 226 2.45 -9.40 -15.65
N TRP A 227 2.33 -8.87 -14.43
CA TRP A 227 3.48 -8.60 -13.58
C TRP A 227 4.30 -9.84 -13.26
N MET A 228 3.66 -11.00 -13.12
CA MET A 228 4.40 -12.26 -12.92
C MET A 228 5.17 -12.65 -14.15
N THR A 229 4.52 -12.60 -15.32
CA THR A 229 5.17 -12.88 -16.60
C THR A 229 6.37 -11.96 -16.79
N LEU A 230 6.26 -10.68 -16.45
CA LEU A 230 7.37 -9.73 -16.47
C LEU A 230 8.48 -10.10 -15.49
N ILE A 231 8.18 -10.51 -14.24
CA ILE A 231 9.22 -10.96 -13.29
C ILE A 231 9.97 -12.17 -13.85
N VAL A 232 9.26 -13.17 -14.34
CA VAL A 232 9.86 -14.41 -14.87
C VAL A 232 10.74 -14.10 -16.07
N THR A 233 10.21 -13.39 -17.07
CA THR A 233 10.89 -13.15 -18.35
C THR A 233 11.99 -12.09 -18.27
N ASN A 234 11.78 -11.01 -17.51
CA ASN A 234 12.73 -9.91 -17.45
C ASN A 234 13.82 -10.11 -16.39
N HIS A 235 13.59 -10.96 -15.39
CA HIS A 235 14.52 -11.13 -14.30
C HIS A 235 14.94 -12.59 -14.08
N LEU A 236 14.01 -13.48 -13.74
CA LEU A 236 14.36 -14.83 -13.27
C LEU A 236 15.10 -15.64 -14.35
N LEU A 237 14.54 -15.69 -15.56
CA LEU A 237 15.14 -16.44 -16.69
C LEU A 237 16.45 -15.84 -17.21
N LYS A 238 16.75 -14.59 -16.85
CA LYS A 238 18.00 -13.92 -17.25
C LYS A 238 19.16 -14.19 -16.28
N CYS A 239 18.94 -14.91 -15.19
CA CYS A 239 19.96 -15.27 -14.22
C CYS A 239 20.15 -16.81 -14.18
N PRO A 240 21.12 -17.36 -14.93
CA PRO A 240 21.36 -18.81 -14.99
C PRO A 240 21.60 -19.44 -13.61
N GLU A 241 22.26 -18.73 -12.70
CA GLU A 241 22.54 -19.18 -11.34
C GLU A 241 21.26 -19.34 -10.53
N LEU A 242 20.33 -18.38 -10.66
CA LEU A 242 19.02 -18.46 -10.01
C LEU A 242 18.18 -19.57 -10.61
N VAL A 243 18.18 -19.72 -11.94
CA VAL A 243 17.52 -20.86 -12.60
C VAL A 243 18.08 -22.17 -12.07
N LYS A 244 19.40 -22.31 -11.97
CA LYS A 244 20.04 -23.51 -11.41
C LYS A 244 19.67 -23.75 -9.95
N ALA A 245 19.49 -22.71 -9.13
CA ALA A 245 19.06 -22.85 -7.74
C ALA A 245 17.59 -23.28 -7.59
N LEU A 246 16.76 -23.08 -8.63
CA LEU A 246 15.35 -23.44 -8.64
C LEU A 246 15.07 -24.91 -9.04
N TYR A 247 16.07 -25.61 -9.59
CA TYR A 247 16.01 -27.02 -10.02
C TYR A 247 16.89 -27.92 -9.15
#